data_AF-A0A3D1GY77-F1
#
_entry.id   AF-A0A3D1GY77-F1
#
_cell.length_a   1.000
_cell.length_b   1.000
_cell.length_c   1.000
_cell.angle_alpha   90.00
_cell.angle_beta   90.00
_cell.angle_gamma   90.00
#
_symmetry.space_group_name_H-M   'P 1'
#
loop_
_entity.id
_entity.type
_entity.pdbx_description
1 polymer ?
#
loop_
_entity_poly.entity_id
_entity_poly.type
_entity_poly.pdbx_seq_one_letter_code
_entity_poly.pdbx_strand_id
1 'polypeptide(L)'
;MERFETIEKVPTWALCYIINGDPTGLSDEDIKMVDGFMQKWQVEIVSPLSQEGNASFSHYPAFGLPAEVEECKVIYHSENPQTL
;
A
#
# COMPACT_ATOMS: atom_id res chain seq x y z
N MET A 1 -3.98 21.05 -2.95
CA MET A 1 -3.50 20.21 -1.82
C MET A 1 -2.05 19.89 -2.07
N GLU A 2 -1.23 19.92 -1.03
CA GLU A 2 0.15 19.44 -1.13
C GLU A 2 0.14 17.92 -1.39
N ARG A 3 1.20 17.44 -2.05
CA ARG A 3 1.40 16.03 -2.36
C ARG A 3 2.70 15.58 -1.70
N PHE A 4 2.63 14.51 -0.92
CA PHE A 4 3.81 13.88 -0.34
C PHE A 4 4.10 12.60 -1.11
N GLU A 5 5.38 12.36 -1.44
CA GLU A 5 5.83 11.15 -2.13
C GLU A 5 6.78 10.35 -1.23
N THR A 6 6.54 9.05 -1.12
CA THR A 6 7.39 8.13 -0.36
C THR A 6 7.54 6.80 -1.10
N ILE A 7 8.47 5.97 -0.61
CA ILE A 7 8.56 4.56 -0.99
C ILE A 7 8.05 3.74 0.20
N GLU A 8 6.98 2.98 -0.03
CA GLU A 8 6.37 2.12 0.98
C GLU A 8 6.49 0.65 0.63
N LYS A 9 6.57 -0.18 1.67
CA LYS A 9 6.50 -1.64 1.56
C LYS A 9 5.04 -2.09 1.59
N VAL A 10 4.42 -2.17 0.42
CA VAL A 10 3.01 -2.53 0.27
C VAL A 10 2.85 -4.04 0.20
N PRO A 11 1.96 -4.67 0.99
CA PRO A 11 1.73 -6.11 0.92
C PRO A 11 1.30 -6.57 -0.47
N THR A 12 1.93 -7.63 -0.99
CA THR A 12 1.66 -8.13 -2.36
C THR A 12 0.23 -8.62 -2.52
N TRP A 13 -0.34 -9.20 -1.46
CA TRP A 13 -1.74 -9.65 -1.45
C TRP A 13 -2.74 -8.50 -1.68
N ALA A 14 -2.39 -7.26 -1.36
CA ALA A 14 -3.28 -6.10 -1.50
C ALA A 14 -3.18 -5.42 -2.88
N LEU A 15 -2.11 -5.65 -3.64
CA LEU A 15 -1.81 -4.87 -4.85
C LEU A 15 -2.88 -5.02 -5.94
N CYS A 16 -3.45 -6.22 -6.12
CA CYS A 16 -4.49 -6.42 -7.12
C CYS A 16 -5.74 -5.57 -6.82
N TYR A 17 -6.13 -5.50 -5.54
CA TYR A 17 -7.27 -4.68 -5.12
C TYR A 17 -6.96 -3.18 -5.25
N ILE A 18 -5.78 -2.74 -4.81
CA ILE A 18 -5.38 -1.33 -4.89
C ILE A 18 -5.29 -0.83 -6.33
N ILE A 19 -4.68 -1.61 -7.23
CA ILE A 19 -4.37 -1.18 -8.60
C ILE A 19 -5.54 -1.45 -9.54
N ASN A 20 -6.17 -2.62 -9.44
CA ASN A 20 -7.21 -3.07 -10.38
C ASN A 20 -8.62 -2.97 -9.82
N GLY A 21 -8.78 -2.66 -8.52
CA GLY A 21 -10.09 -2.69 -7.86
C GLY A 21 -10.66 -4.09 -7.72
N ASP A 22 -9.84 -5.14 -7.83
CA ASP A 22 -10.27 -6.54 -7.77
C ASP A 22 -10.10 -7.10 -6.34
N PRO A 23 -11.19 -7.35 -5.60
CA PRO A 23 -11.14 -7.89 -4.24
C PRO A 23 -11.07 -9.43 -4.21
N THR A 24 -10.98 -10.11 -5.36
CA THR A 24 -10.99 -11.57 -5.42
C THR A 24 -9.87 -12.17 -4.57
N GLY A 25 -10.23 -13.06 -3.65
CA GLY A 25 -9.28 -13.71 -2.75
C GLY A 25 -8.98 -12.93 -1.46
N LEU A 26 -9.56 -11.73 -1.29
CA LEU A 26 -9.48 -10.97 -0.04
C LEU A 26 -10.67 -11.25 0.87
N SER A 27 -10.42 -11.27 2.18
CA SER A 27 -11.48 -11.26 3.18
C SER A 27 -12.02 -9.84 3.41
N ASP A 28 -13.18 -9.74 4.06
CA ASP A 28 -13.72 -8.43 4.49
C ASP A 28 -12.77 -7.68 5.43
N GLU A 29 -11.96 -8.39 6.21
CA GLU A 29 -10.95 -7.80 7.09
C GLU A 29 -9.79 -7.21 6.29
N ASP A 30 -9.32 -7.93 5.26
CA ASP A 30 -8.27 -7.46 4.35
C ASP A 30 -8.71 -6.20 3.60
N ILE A 31 -9.94 -6.20 3.07
CA ILE A 31 -10.52 -5.04 2.38
C ILE A 31 -10.58 -3.84 3.33
N LYS A 32 -11.05 -4.02 4.58
CA LYS A 32 -11.08 -2.94 5.58
C LYS A 32 -9.69 -2.39 5.91
N MET A 33 -8.66 -3.24 5.97
CA MET A 33 -7.29 -2.81 6.21
C MET A 33 -6.78 -1.94 5.05
N VAL A 34 -7.01 -2.37 3.80
CA VAL A 34 -6.63 -1.61 2.60
C VAL A 34 -7.38 -0.28 2.56
N ASP A 35 -8.70 -0.31 2.64
CA ASP A 35 -9.54 0.89 2.60
C ASP A 35 -9.18 1.87 3.72
N GLY A 36 -8.90 1.35 4.92
CA GLY A 36 -8.46 2.14 6.07
C GLY A 36 -7.13 2.84 5.83
N PHE A 37 -6.16 2.15 5.22
CA PHE A 37 -4.88 2.76 4.82
C PHE A 37 -5.09 3.86 3.76
N MET A 38 -5.84 3.57 2.70
CA MET A 38 -6.10 4.50 1.60
C MET A 38 -6.82 5.76 2.07
N GLN A 39 -7.85 5.60 2.91
CA GLN A 39 -8.65 6.72 3.42
C GLN A 39 -7.91 7.54 4.49
N LYS A 40 -7.23 6.87 5.43
CA LYS A 40 -6.53 7.54 6.53
C LYS A 40 -5.47 8.51 6.01
N TRP A 41 -4.73 8.11 4.97
CA TRP A 41 -3.64 8.89 4.42
C TRP A 41 -3.99 9.64 3.13
N GLN A 42 -5.25 9.57 2.70
CA GLN A 42 -5.71 10.15 1.43
C GLN A 42 -4.77 9.77 0.28
N VAL A 43 -4.49 8.46 0.16
CA VAL A 43 -3.60 7.91 -0.85
C VAL A 43 -4.21 8.16 -2.23
N GLU A 44 -3.46 8.85 -3.09
CA GLU A 44 -3.85 9.14 -4.47
C GLU A 44 -3.34 8.06 -5.42
N ILE A 45 -2.06 7.67 -5.27
CA ILE A 45 -1.38 6.75 -6.20
C ILE A 45 -0.58 5.72 -5.41
N VAL A 46 -0.63 4.47 -5.86
CA VAL A 46 0.28 3.38 -5.47
C VAL A 46 0.83 2.76 -6.76
N SER A 47 2.16 2.76 -6.93
CA SER A 47 2.82 2.23 -8.12
C SER A 47 4.03 1.38 -7.73
N PRO A 48 4.07 0.08 -8.05
CA PRO A 48 5.26 -0.75 -7.87
C PRO A 48 6.48 -0.13 -8.58
N LEU A 49 7.66 -0.22 -7.94
CA LEU A 49 8.90 0.31 -8.52
C LEU A 49 9.52 -0.60 -9.59
N SER A 50 9.24 -1.90 -9.53
CA SER A 50 9.71 -2.91 -10.48
C SER A 50 8.54 -3.48 -11.27
N GLN A 51 8.67 -3.57 -12.59
CA GLN A 51 7.69 -4.25 -13.44
C GLN A 51 7.87 -5.78 -13.45
N GLU A 52 9.06 -6.26 -13.09
CA GLU A 52 9.38 -7.70 -13.03
C GLU A 52 9.11 -8.30 -11.64
N GLY A 53 8.56 -7.49 -10.71
CA GLY A 53 8.43 -7.83 -9.30
C GLY A 53 9.76 -7.67 -8.56
N ASN A 54 9.70 -7.25 -7.30
CA ASN A 54 10.85 -7.26 -6.38
C ASN A 54 10.34 -7.57 -4.97
N ALA A 55 9.59 -8.67 -4.88
CA ALA A 55 8.95 -9.08 -3.65
C ALA A 55 10.00 -9.44 -2.59
N SER A 56 9.78 -8.98 -1.37
CA SER A 56 10.57 -9.32 -0.19
C SER A 56 9.67 -9.51 1.02
N PHE A 57 10.13 -10.18 2.07
CA PHE A 57 9.35 -10.28 3.30
C PHE A 57 9.66 -9.10 4.23
N SER A 58 8.62 -8.48 4.81
CA SER A 58 8.76 -7.42 5.80
C SER A 58 8.02 -7.74 7.09
N HIS A 59 8.69 -7.50 8.22
CA HIS A 59 8.05 -7.50 9.54
C HIS A 59 7.17 -6.26 9.77
N TYR A 60 7.37 -5.20 8.98
CA TYR A 60 6.70 -3.91 9.11
C TYR A 60 6.26 -3.44 7.72
N PRO A 61 5.18 -4.01 7.15
CA PRO A 61 4.55 -3.46 5.95
C PRO A 61 3.87 -2.12 6.25
N ALA A 62 3.49 -1.40 5.19
CA ALA A 62 2.76 -0.14 5.30
C ALA A 62 1.42 -0.27 6.05
N PHE A 63 0.81 -1.45 6.00
CA PHE A 63 -0.39 -1.82 6.76
C PHE A 63 -0.48 -3.34 6.90
N GLY A 64 -1.33 -3.80 7.83
CA GLY A 64 -1.57 -5.22 8.06
C GLY A 64 -0.46 -5.92 8.86
N LEU A 65 -0.45 -7.25 8.77
CA LEU A 65 0.51 -8.13 9.46
C LEU A 65 1.78 -8.36 8.61
N PRO A 66 2.89 -8.82 9.21
CA PRO A 66 4.10 -9.22 8.47
C PRO A 66 3.77 -10.08 7.25
N ALA A 67 4.27 -9.67 6.09
CA ALA A 67 3.88 -10.24 4.80
C ALA A 67 5.00 -10.12 3.76
N GLU A 68 4.80 -10.80 2.64
CA GLU A 68 5.50 -10.46 1.40
C GLU A 68 5.01 -9.08 0.91
N VAL A 69 5.96 -8.23 0.53
CA VAL A 69 5.76 -6.84 0.14
C VAL A 69 6.52 -6.52 -1.13
N GLU A 70 6.02 -5.53 -1.86
CA GLU A 70 6.77 -4.83 -2.90
C GLU A 70 6.96 -3.36 -2.52
N GLU A 71 8.12 -2.81 -2.88
CA GLU A 71 8.37 -1.39 -2.76
C GLU A 71 7.56 -0.64 -3.83
N CYS A 72 6.67 0.22 -3.37
CA CYS A 72 5.80 1.04 -4.20
C CYS A 72 6.08 2.51 -3.94
N LYS A 73 6.08 3.30 -5.01
CA LYS A 73 5.89 4.75 -4.90
C LYS A 73 4.45 5.02 -4.44
N VAL A 74 4.30 5.79 -3.36
CA VAL A 74 2.99 6.19 -2.84
C VAL A 74 2.89 7.72 -2.78
N ILE A 75 1.77 8.25 -3.26
CA ILE A 75 1.46 9.69 -3.20
C ILE A 75 0.28 9.93 -2.27
N TYR A 76 0.44 10.87 -1.34
CA TYR A 76 -0.54 11.21 -0.29
C TYR A 76 -0.98 12.67 -0.36
N HIS A 77 -2.19 12.95 0.14
CA HIS A 77 -2.68 14.31 0.36
C HIS A 77 -2.77 14.75 1.83
N SER A 78 -2.51 13.85 2.77
CA SER A 78 -2.36 14.18 4.19
C SER A 78 -0.94 13.86 4.66
N GLU A 79 -0.39 14.66 5.57
CA GLU A 79 0.90 14.36 6.20
C GLU A 79 0.85 12.97 6.87
N ASN A 80 1.70 12.05 6.40
CA ASN A 80 1.92 10.77 7.06
C ASN A 80 3.09 10.94 8.06
N PRO A 81 2.88 10.91 9.39
CA PRO A 81 3.94 11.07 10.37
C PRO A 81 4.94 9.91 10.38
N GLN A 82 4.75 8.84 9.59
CA GLN A 82 5.76 7.78 9.39
C GLN A 82 6.90 8.21 8.46
N THR A 83 6.81 9.40 7.85
CA THR A 83 7.80 9.92 6.88
C THR A 83 8.60 11.10 7.43
N LEU A 84 8.55 11.32 8.75
CA LEU A 84 9.37 12.28 9.51
C LEU A 84 10.46 11.55 10.31
#